data_AF-A0A7L2AZR7-F1
#
_entry.id   AF-A0A7L2AZR7-F1
#
_cell.length_a   1.000
_cell.length_b   1.000
_cell.length_c   1.000
_cell.angle_alpha   90.00
_cell.angle_beta   90.00
_cell.angle_gamma   90.00
#
_symmetry.space_group_name_H-M   'P 1'
#
loop_
_entity.id
_entity.type
_entity.pdbx_description
1 polymer ?
#
loop_
_entity_poly.entity_id
_entity_poly.type
_entity_poly.pdbx_seq_one_letter_code
_entity_poly.pdbx_strand_id
1 'polypeptide(L)'
;MNQLQALLNDSLIRTKHVENAAIINVKERKVCASTFGFNVRDQRVVVLPPENALNLISTFCKNLLQVRRGGLYSKEKYYKCVHADEHSIYLKN
;
A
#
# COMPACT_ATOMS: atom_id res chain seq x y z
N MET A 1 15.78 -17.77 -3.67
CA MET A 1 15.15 -16.53 -4.18
C MET A 1 13.66 -16.60 -3.88
N ASN A 2 13.05 -15.55 -3.32
CA ASN A 2 11.62 -15.53 -3.00
C ASN A 2 10.81 -15.47 -4.31
N GLN A 3 9.99 -16.48 -4.60
CA GLN A 3 9.17 -16.54 -5.84
C GLN A 3 8.26 -15.32 -6.00
N LEU A 4 7.73 -14.77 -4.89
CA LEU A 4 6.91 -13.56 -4.92
C LEU A 4 7.72 -12.31 -5.29
N GLN A 5 8.99 -12.27 -4.92
CA GLN A 5 9.88 -11.16 -5.30
C GLN A 5 10.25 -11.23 -6.78
N ALA A 6 10.50 -12.43 -7.32
CA ALA A 6 10.69 -12.64 -8.75
C ALA A 6 9.43 -12.21 -9.53
N LEU A 7 8.23 -12.61 -9.08
CA LEU A 7 6.96 -12.21 -9.66
C LEU A 7 6.82 -10.68 -9.74
N LEU A 8 7.12 -9.96 -8.66
CA LEU A 8 7.10 -8.49 -8.63
C LEU A 8 8.06 -7.88 -9.65
N ASN A 9 9.29 -8.37 -9.70
CA ASN A 9 10.31 -7.85 -10.62
C ASN A 9 9.92 -8.10 -12.08
N ASP A 10 9.48 -9.30 -12.41
CA ASP A 10 9.16 -9.70 -13.78
C ASP A 10 7.86 -9.10 -14.29
N SER A 11 6.87 -8.90 -13.41
CA SER A 11 5.52 -8.49 -13.83
C SER A 11 5.27 -6.99 -13.70
N LEU A 12 5.92 -6.33 -12.74
CA LEU A 12 5.71 -4.90 -12.47
C LEU A 12 6.94 -4.07 -12.80
N ILE A 13 8.10 -4.37 -12.19
CA ILE A 13 9.30 -3.53 -12.35
C ILE A 13 9.84 -3.57 -13.78
N ARG A 14 9.86 -4.75 -14.40
CA ARG A 14 10.34 -4.94 -15.79
C ARG A 14 9.54 -4.14 -16.81
N THR A 15 8.30 -3.74 -16.50
CA THR A 15 7.48 -2.89 -17.38
C THR A 15 8.01 -1.46 -17.49
N LYS A 16 8.87 -1.02 -16.55
CA LYS A 16 9.37 0.35 -16.43
C LYS A 16 8.28 1.41 -16.17
N HIS A 17 7.04 0.99 -15.88
CA HIS A 17 5.93 1.87 -15.50
C HIS A 17 5.66 1.88 -14.00
N VAL A 18 6.22 0.92 -13.25
CA VAL A 18 6.10 0.81 -11.80
C VAL A 18 7.48 0.92 -11.18
N GLU A 19 7.66 1.90 -10.28
CA GLU A 19 8.94 2.12 -9.60
C GLU A 19 9.14 1.15 -8.42
N ASN A 20 8.08 0.93 -7.63
CA ASN A 20 8.14 0.15 -6.41
C ASN A 20 6.87 -0.70 -6.25
N ALA A 21 7.01 -1.92 -5.71
CA ALA A 21 5.89 -2.81 -5.50
C ALA A 21 6.07 -3.72 -4.29
N ALA A 22 4.96 -4.15 -3.68
CA ALA A 22 4.95 -5.09 -2.58
C ALA A 22 3.70 -5.98 -2.59
N ILE A 23 3.84 -7.18 -2.03
CA ILE A 23 2.74 -8.12 -1.78
C ILE A 23 2.55 -8.21 -0.28
N ILE A 24 1.30 -8.05 0.16
CA ILE A 24 0.93 -7.99 1.57
C ILE A 24 -0.16 -9.03 1.83
N ASN A 25 0.07 -9.90 2.82
CA ASN A 25 -0.98 -10.76 3.34
C ASN A 25 -1.85 -9.96 4.30
N VAL A 26 -3.09 -9.71 3.89
CA VAL A 26 -4.07 -8.92 4.64
C VAL A 26 -4.47 -9.61 5.96
N LYS A 27 -4.59 -10.93 5.97
CA LYS A 27 -5.01 -11.69 7.16
C LYS A 27 -3.91 -11.71 8.22
N GLU A 28 -2.67 -11.94 7.80
CA GLU A 28 -1.49 -12.00 8.68
C GLU A 28 -0.89 -10.63 8.99
N ARG A 29 -1.38 -9.59 8.33
CA ARG A 29 -0.86 -8.22 8.38
C ARG A 29 0.65 -8.13 8.13
N LYS A 30 1.14 -8.89 7.15
CA LYS A 30 2.57 -9.08 6.90
C LYS A 30 2.91 -8.81 5.44
N VAL A 31 4.06 -8.16 5.23
CA VAL A 31 4.66 -8.01 3.89
C VAL A 31 5.31 -9.33 3.51
N CYS A 32 4.84 -9.95 2.43
CA CYS A 32 5.35 -11.24 1.92
C CYS A 32 6.52 -11.06 0.97
N ALA A 33 6.52 -9.96 0.21
CA ALA A 33 7.61 -9.57 -0.68
C ALA A 33 7.54 -8.06 -0.97
N SER A 34 8.69 -7.45 -1.23
CA SER A 34 8.78 -6.09 -1.77
C SER A 34 9.98 -5.96 -2.70
N THR A 35 9.96 -4.94 -3.54
CA THR A 35 11.10 -4.54 -4.37
C THR A 35 12.22 -3.98 -3.49
N PHE A 36 13.46 -4.09 -3.98
CA PHE A 36 14.63 -3.67 -3.19
C PHE A 36 14.52 -2.18 -2.80
N GLY A 37 14.79 -1.87 -1.53
CA GLY A 37 14.69 -0.50 -1.00
C GLY A 37 13.25 -0.01 -0.73
N PHE A 38 12.21 -0.82 -1.02
CA PHE A 38 10.83 -0.45 -0.71
C PHE A 38 10.37 -0.98 0.65
N ASN A 39 10.43 -0.12 1.67
CA ASN A 39 9.93 -0.41 3.01
C ASN A 39 8.46 0.01 3.17
N VAL A 40 7.55 -0.98 3.20
CA VAL A 40 6.10 -0.75 3.30
C VAL A 40 5.67 -0.32 4.72
N ARG A 41 6.52 -0.55 5.74
CA ARG A 41 6.19 -0.21 7.14
C ARG A 41 6.04 1.29 7.40
N ASP A 42 6.54 2.15 6.51
CA ASP A 42 6.49 3.61 6.61
C ASP A 42 5.20 4.24 6.00
N GLN A 43 4.16 3.46 5.72
CA GLN A 43 2.88 3.97 5.19
C GLN A 43 1.89 4.29 6.31
N ARG A 44 1.73 5.59 6.62
CA ARG A 44 0.79 6.10 7.63
C ARG A 44 -0.51 6.55 6.96
N VAL A 45 -1.63 5.94 7.32
CA VAL A 45 -2.96 6.47 6.94
C VAL A 45 -3.27 7.67 7.82
N VAL A 46 -3.35 8.86 7.23
CA VAL A 46 -3.80 10.07 7.96
C VAL A 46 -5.32 10.14 7.89
N VAL A 47 -5.96 9.29 8.70
CA VAL A 47 -7.30 9.51 9.29
C VAL A 47 -7.43 8.81 10.65
N LEU A 48 -6.43 8.04 11.11
CA LEU A 48 -6.50 7.32 12.38
C LEU A 48 -5.27 7.64 13.25
N PRO A 49 -5.39 7.58 14.59
CA PRO A 49 -4.32 7.93 15.51
C PRO A 49 -2.99 7.20 15.19
N PRO A 50 -1.84 7.83 15.53
CA PRO A 50 -0.47 7.45 15.13
C PRO A 50 0.02 6.02 15.42
N GLU A 51 -0.74 5.21 16.14
CA GLU A 51 -0.25 4.08 16.92
C GLU A 51 -0.23 2.74 16.16
N ASN A 52 -0.59 2.69 14.87
CA ASN A 52 -0.59 1.44 14.11
C ASN A 52 -0.13 1.60 12.66
N ALA A 53 1.14 1.27 12.39
CA ALA A 53 1.70 1.13 11.03
C ALA A 53 1.05 -0.01 10.19
N LEU A 54 0.13 -0.78 10.79
CA LEU A 54 -0.62 -1.88 10.14
C LEU A 54 -1.91 -1.40 9.42
N ASN A 55 -2.08 -0.09 9.23
CA ASN A 55 -3.37 0.52 8.86
C ASN A 55 -3.74 0.51 7.36
N LEU A 56 -2.83 0.20 6.44
CA LEU A 56 -3.16 0.05 5.00
C LEU A 56 -4.10 -1.15 4.75
N ILE A 57 -3.90 -2.19 5.56
CA ILE A 57 -4.61 -3.46 5.46
C ILE A 57 -6.01 -3.36 6.09
N SER A 58 -6.11 -2.66 7.23
CA SER A 58 -7.39 -2.40 7.89
C SER A 58 -8.26 -1.43 7.10
N THR A 59 -7.67 -0.50 6.34
CA THR A 59 -8.41 0.44 5.48
C THR A 59 -9.12 -0.27 4.32
N PHE A 60 -8.49 -1.26 3.69
CA PHE A 60 -9.15 -2.12 2.70
C PHE A 60 -10.35 -2.88 3.28
N CYS A 61 -10.23 -3.39 4.51
CA CYS A 61 -11.26 -4.27 5.07
C CYS A 61 -12.42 -3.57 5.79
N LYS A 62 -12.25 -2.33 6.29
CA LYS A 62 -13.22 -1.78 7.27
C LYS A 62 -13.60 -0.30 7.13
N ASN A 63 -12.88 0.52 6.35
CA ASN A 63 -13.09 1.98 6.39
C ASN A 63 -12.87 2.70 5.04
N LEU A 64 -13.45 2.19 3.95
CA LEU A 64 -13.38 2.82 2.62
C LEU A 64 -13.84 4.29 2.63
N LEU A 65 -14.87 4.63 3.43
CA LEU A 65 -15.36 6.01 3.56
C LEU A 65 -14.32 6.98 4.11
N GLN A 66 -13.46 6.52 5.03
CA GLN A 66 -12.41 7.35 5.60
C GLN A 66 -11.30 7.60 4.58
N VAL A 67 -10.87 6.56 3.85
CA VAL A 67 -9.86 6.71 2.78
C VAL A 67 -10.35 7.67 1.71
N ARG A 68 -11.62 7.56 1.30
CA ARG A 68 -12.24 8.46 0.31
C ARG A 68 -12.17 9.92 0.74
N ARG A 69 -12.35 10.22 2.02
CA ARG A 69 -12.35 11.59 2.55
C ARG A 69 -10.95 12.10 2.89
N GLY A 70 -10.08 11.23 3.39
CA GLY A 70 -8.83 11.63 4.03
C GLY A 70 -7.57 11.36 3.23
N GLY A 71 -7.56 10.43 2.29
CA GLY A 71 -6.34 10.04 1.57
C GLY A 71 -5.34 9.26 2.43
N LEU A 72 -4.07 9.24 2.01
CA LEU A 72 -2.98 8.48 2.65
C LEU A 72 -1.70 9.30 2.67
N TYR A 73 -0.84 9.12 3.69
CA TYR A 73 0.54 9.56 3.62
C TYR A 73 1.48 8.38 3.39
N SER A 74 2.40 8.54 2.45
CA SER A 74 3.47 7.58 2.20
C SER A 74 4.76 8.33 1.95
N LYS A 75 5.83 7.96 2.69
CA LYS A 75 7.14 8.62 2.60
C LYS A 75 7.01 10.15 2.70
N GLU A 76 6.29 10.61 3.72
CA GLU A 76 6.03 12.04 4.01
C GLU A 76 5.25 12.82 2.93
N LYS A 77 4.79 12.16 1.87
CA LYS A 77 3.94 12.74 0.83
C LYS A 77 2.49 12.38 1.05
N TYR A 78 1.62 13.37 0.88
CA TYR A 78 0.17 13.16 0.88
C TYR A 78 -0.30 12.64 -0.48
N TYR A 79 -1.21 11.67 -0.48
CA TYR A 79 -1.89 11.19 -1.67
C TYR A 79 -3.39 11.28 -1.44
N LYS A 80 -4.06 12.11 -2.24
CA LYS A 80 -5.51 12.24 -2.26
C LYS A 80 -6.14 10.98 -2.87
N CYS A 81 -7.21 10.47 -2.26
CA CYS A 81 -7.97 9.39 -2.86
C CYS A 81 -8.70 9.85 -4.13
N VAL A 82 -8.51 9.12 -5.22
CA VAL A 82 -9.23 9.35 -6.50
C VAL A 82 -10.26 8.26 -6.76
N HIS A 83 -10.05 7.06 -6.22
CA HIS A 83 -10.98 5.94 -6.31
C HIS A 83 -10.77 5.00 -5.12
N ALA A 84 -11.86 4.45 -4.60
CA ALA A 84 -11.81 3.41 -3.58
C ALA A 84 -13.10 2.58 -3.62
N ASP A 85 -12.98 1.28 -3.78
CA ASP A 85 -14.06 0.29 -3.72
C ASP A 85 -13.62 -0.94 -2.92
N GLU A 86 -14.40 -2.02 -2.98
CA GLU A 86 -14.15 -3.26 -2.23
C GLU A 86 -12.86 -3.99 -2.63
N HIS A 87 -12.30 -3.68 -3.80
CA HIS A 87 -11.17 -4.42 -4.38
C HIS A 87 -9.96 -3.53 -4.70
N SER A 88 -10.14 -2.21 -4.76
CA SER A 88 -9.12 -1.31 -5.23
C SER A 88 -9.17 0.05 -4.52
N ILE A 89 -8.00 0.63 -4.31
CA ILE A 89 -7.82 2.00 -3.82
C ILE A 89 -6.74 2.64 -4.69
N TYR A 90 -7.07 3.76 -5.33
CA TYR A 90 -6.15 4.56 -6.10
C TYR A 90 -6.01 5.94 -5.46
N LEU A 91 -4.76 6.38 -5.37
CA LEU A 91 -4.39 7.63 -4.74
C LEU A 91 -3.47 8.42 -5.67
N LYS A 92 -3.56 9.74 -5.61
CA LYS A 92 -2.77 10.68 -6.41
C LYS A 92 -2.18 11.76 -5.51
N ASN A 93 -0.87 11.96 -5.62
CA ASN A 93 -0.16 13.13 -5.09
C ASN A 93 -0.15 14.20 -6.18
#